data_AF-A0A520JZ89-F1
#
_entry.id   AF-A0A520JZ89-F1
#
_cell.length_a   1.000
_cell.length_b   1.000
_cell.length_c   1.000
_cell.angle_alpha   90.00
_cell.angle_beta   90.00
_cell.angle_gamma   90.00
#
_symmetry.space_group_name_H-M   'P 1'
#
loop_
_entity.id
_entity.type
_entity.pdbx_description
1 polymer ?
#
loop_
_entity_poly.entity_id
_entity_poly.type
_entity_poly.pdbx_seq_one_letter_code
_entity_poly.pdbx_strand_id
1 'polypeptide(L)'
;MHELRHFLALLTGPKIVKVGILSGFGLIAGALIDAVVFLDILDKFTRSKAIEAAVLLRLGYESTLIFIGYIILLLALLKSILSLLRNDTFKPDAQKLQIQFIILLAFIISFFVARIFVILLDLPSTPTFELWLKGYRIHHFFYGIGLTVVGGWLGHTHSGRSITRVSAALYGTGFGLIVDEFGLLLTFGDYWSAQSYLFFVLISLLLLFILLSEAYKIVNRVSF
;
A
#
# COMPACT_ATOMS: atom_id res chain seq x y z
N MET A 1 -19.32 -13.95 -18.42
CA MET A 1 -18.10 -13.62 -19.22
C MET A 1 -18.13 -12.22 -19.84
N HIS A 2 -19.26 -11.73 -20.36
CA HIS A 2 -19.36 -10.38 -20.93
C HIS A 2 -19.05 -9.27 -19.91
N GLU A 3 -19.68 -9.33 -18.73
CA GLU A 3 -19.46 -8.36 -17.63
C GLU A 3 -18.00 -8.26 -17.19
N LEU A 4 -17.32 -9.42 -17.03
CA LEU A 4 -15.91 -9.44 -16.65
C LEU A 4 -15.02 -8.79 -17.71
N ARG A 5 -15.28 -9.06 -19.00
CA ARG A 5 -14.54 -8.42 -20.10
C ARG A 5 -14.75 -6.91 -20.13
N HIS A 6 -15.98 -6.46 -19.92
CA HIS A 6 -16.30 -5.03 -19.84
C HIS A 6 -15.58 -4.35 -18.68
N PHE A 7 -15.63 -4.94 -17.49
CA PHE A 7 -14.91 -4.43 -16.32
C PHE A 7 -13.40 -4.37 -16.55
N LEU A 8 -12.79 -5.42 -17.10
CA LEU A 8 -11.36 -5.44 -17.39
C LEU A 8 -10.97 -4.41 -18.45
N ALA A 9 -11.83 -4.15 -19.44
CA ALA A 9 -11.60 -3.12 -20.45
C ALA A 9 -11.61 -1.71 -19.84
N LEU A 10 -12.52 -1.42 -18.91
CA LEU A 10 -12.53 -0.19 -18.13
C LEU A 10 -11.29 -0.07 -17.23
N LEU A 11 -10.98 -1.15 -16.50
CA LEU A 11 -9.87 -1.18 -15.55
C LEU A 11 -8.53 -0.97 -16.25
N THR A 12 -8.35 -1.54 -17.44
CA THR A 12 -7.10 -1.42 -18.20
C THR A 12 -7.15 -0.30 -19.25
N GLY A 13 -8.23 0.48 -19.34
CA GLY A 13 -8.42 1.50 -20.38
C GLY A 13 -7.25 2.48 -20.54
N PRO A 14 -6.76 3.11 -19.45
CA PRO A 14 -5.66 4.05 -19.54
C PRO A 14 -4.35 3.38 -19.97
N LYS A 15 -3.66 3.92 -20.98
CA LYS A 15 -2.38 3.36 -21.49
C LYS A 15 -1.34 3.14 -20.39
N ILE A 16 -1.20 4.12 -19.49
CA ILE A 16 -0.26 4.06 -18.36
C ILE A 16 -0.59 2.95 -17.36
N VAL A 17 -1.86 2.58 -17.21
CA VAL A 17 -2.26 1.45 -16.36
C VAL A 17 -1.82 0.13 -17.00
N LYS A 18 -2.01 -0.04 -18.32
CA LYS A 18 -1.54 -1.24 -19.03
C LYS A 18 -0.03 -1.42 -18.89
N VAL A 19 0.73 -0.34 -19.11
CA VAL A 19 2.19 -0.35 -18.98
C VAL A 19 2.59 -0.72 -17.55
N GLY A 20 1.96 -0.12 -16.54
CA GLY A 20 2.25 -0.43 -15.13
C GLY A 20 1.90 -1.86 -14.72
N ILE A 21 0.79 -2.42 -15.20
CA ILE A 21 0.44 -3.83 -14.94
C ILE A 21 1.48 -4.76 -15.56
N LEU A 22 1.85 -4.53 -16.82
CA LEU A 22 2.83 -5.36 -17.53
C LEU A 22 4.22 -5.27 -16.90
N SER A 23 4.69 -4.05 -16.58
CA SER A 23 6.00 -3.87 -15.95
C SER A 23 6.04 -4.40 -14.52
N GLY A 24 5.01 -4.16 -13.71
CA GLY A 24 4.91 -4.68 -12.35
C GLY A 24 4.90 -6.21 -12.33
N PHE A 25 4.06 -6.84 -13.16
CA PHE A 25 4.01 -8.29 -13.28
C PHE A 25 5.31 -8.88 -13.81
N GLY A 26 5.88 -8.29 -14.88
CA GLY A 26 7.12 -8.76 -15.47
C GLY A 26 8.30 -8.71 -14.49
N LEU A 27 8.37 -7.66 -13.67
CA LEU A 27 9.43 -7.51 -12.66
C LEU A 27 9.25 -8.50 -11.51
N ILE A 28 8.03 -8.71 -11.01
CA ILE A 28 7.73 -9.74 -10.01
C ILE A 28 8.07 -11.14 -10.53
N ALA A 29 7.62 -11.47 -11.74
CA ALA A 29 7.85 -12.79 -12.34
C ALA A 29 9.34 -13.04 -12.61
N GLY A 30 10.06 -12.03 -13.11
CA GLY A 30 11.51 -12.11 -13.33
C GLY A 30 12.28 -12.34 -12.04
N ALA A 31 12.01 -11.55 -11.00
CA ALA A 31 12.66 -11.71 -9.70
C ALA A 31 12.33 -13.05 -9.03
N LEU A 32 11.11 -13.58 -9.23
CA LEU A 32 10.76 -14.91 -8.75
C LEU A 32 11.55 -16.01 -9.48
N ILE A 33 11.75 -15.87 -10.80
CA ILE A 33 12.57 -16.80 -11.58
C ILE A 33 14.02 -16.75 -11.11
N ASP A 34 14.60 -15.56 -10.93
CA ASP A 34 15.98 -15.42 -10.45
C ASP A 34 16.13 -16.01 -9.04
N ALA A 35 15.17 -15.77 -8.15
CA ALA A 35 15.16 -16.33 -6.79
C ALA A 35 15.06 -17.86 -6.74
N VAL A 36 14.38 -18.50 -7.71
CA VAL A 36 14.13 -19.95 -7.72
C VAL A 36 15.17 -20.71 -8.54
N VAL A 37 15.59 -20.12 -9.66
CA VAL A 37 16.44 -20.79 -10.66
C VAL A 37 17.91 -20.35 -10.55
N PHE A 38 18.23 -19.36 -9.70
CA PHE A 38 19.58 -18.86 -9.45
C PHE A 38 20.33 -18.43 -10.74
N LEU A 39 19.61 -17.76 -11.65
CA LEU A 39 20.14 -17.37 -12.97
C LEU A 39 20.75 -15.95 -13.01
N ASP A 40 20.55 -15.13 -11.97
CA ASP A 40 21.00 -13.74 -11.85
C ASP A 40 20.77 -12.89 -13.13
N ILE A 41 19.65 -13.09 -13.81
CA ILE A 41 19.38 -12.45 -15.12
C ILE A 41 19.04 -10.97 -14.92
N LEU A 42 18.21 -10.61 -13.95
CA LEU A 42 17.83 -9.22 -13.67
C LEU A 42 18.97 -8.39 -13.05
N ASP A 43 19.93 -9.00 -12.33
CA ASP A 43 21.06 -8.27 -11.74
C ASP A 43 21.86 -7.51 -12.81
N LYS A 44 22.01 -8.12 -13.99
CA LYS A 44 22.74 -7.53 -15.13
C LYS A 44 22.04 -6.32 -15.76
N PHE A 45 20.72 -6.22 -15.65
CA PHE A 45 19.94 -5.17 -16.33
C PHE A 45 19.43 -4.09 -15.39
N THR A 46 19.29 -4.38 -14.10
CA THR A 46 18.56 -3.49 -13.19
C THR A 46 19.44 -2.88 -12.09
N ARG A 47 20.71 -3.29 -11.97
CA ARG A 47 21.72 -2.60 -11.13
C ARG A 47 21.73 -1.11 -11.45
N SER A 48 21.07 -0.37 -10.59
CA SER A 48 20.86 1.06 -10.69
C SER A 48 20.85 1.63 -9.29
N LYS A 49 21.22 2.91 -9.17
CA LYS A 49 21.19 3.62 -7.88
C LYS A 49 19.82 3.56 -7.19
N ALA A 50 18.75 3.41 -7.95
CA ALA A 50 17.39 3.27 -7.42
C ALA A 50 17.19 1.92 -6.68
N ILE A 51 17.79 0.83 -7.18
CA ILE A 51 17.74 -0.47 -6.52
C ILE A 51 18.68 -0.51 -5.33
N GLU A 52 19.89 0.07 -5.45
CA GLU A 52 20.79 0.23 -4.30
C GLU A 52 20.14 1.05 -3.17
N ALA A 53 19.39 2.10 -3.50
CA ALA A 53 18.61 2.86 -2.53
C ALA A 53 17.46 2.05 -1.92
N ALA A 54 16.83 1.14 -2.67
CA ALA A 54 15.81 0.26 -2.14
C ALA A 54 16.40 -0.89 -1.29
N VAL A 55 17.65 -1.28 -1.52
CA VAL A 55 18.40 -2.19 -0.62
C VAL A 55 18.68 -1.54 0.75
N LEU A 56 18.58 -0.21 0.88
CA LEU A 56 18.54 0.46 2.19
C LEU A 56 17.34 0.02 3.05
N LEU A 57 16.32 -0.60 2.45
CA LEU A 57 15.23 -1.26 3.17
C LEU A 57 15.66 -2.59 3.82
N ARG A 58 16.94 -2.98 3.69
CA ARG A 58 17.55 -4.24 4.15
C ARG A 58 16.84 -5.49 3.66
N LEU A 59 16.15 -5.37 2.53
CA LEU A 59 15.59 -6.50 1.79
C LEU A 59 16.66 -7.10 0.88
N GLY A 60 16.60 -8.42 0.67
CA GLY A 60 17.40 -9.08 -0.36
C GLY A 60 17.10 -8.47 -1.74
N TYR A 61 18.04 -8.60 -2.68
CA TYR A 61 17.91 -8.04 -4.02
C TYR A 61 16.62 -8.50 -4.73
N GLU A 62 16.35 -9.82 -4.75
CA GLU A 62 15.13 -10.36 -5.35
C GLU A 62 13.86 -9.88 -4.64
N SER A 63 13.88 -9.82 -3.30
CA SER A 63 12.75 -9.31 -2.52
C SER A 63 12.49 -7.83 -2.79
N THR A 64 13.56 -7.05 -3.01
CA THR A 64 13.49 -5.64 -3.38
C THR A 64 12.84 -5.47 -4.74
N LEU A 65 13.23 -6.29 -5.73
CA LEU A 65 12.58 -6.31 -7.03
C LEU A 65 11.10 -6.67 -6.91
N ILE A 66 10.76 -7.79 -6.27
CA ILE A 66 9.35 -8.19 -6.06
C ILE A 66 8.56 -7.06 -5.42
N PHE A 67 9.13 -6.39 -4.42
CA PHE A 67 8.50 -5.26 -3.75
C PHE A 67 8.28 -4.07 -4.69
N ILE A 68 9.28 -3.68 -5.49
CA ILE A 68 9.14 -2.60 -6.49
C ILE A 68 8.08 -2.95 -7.52
N GLY A 69 8.11 -4.17 -8.07
CA GLY A 69 7.14 -4.63 -9.06
C GLY A 69 5.71 -4.64 -8.49
N TYR A 70 5.57 -5.04 -7.23
CA TYR A 70 4.33 -4.95 -6.48
C TYR A 70 3.83 -3.49 -6.37
N ILE A 71 4.69 -2.54 -6.01
CA ILE A 71 4.32 -1.13 -5.89
C ILE A 71 3.88 -0.56 -7.24
N ILE A 72 4.57 -0.88 -8.33
CA ILE A 72 4.18 -0.45 -9.67
C ILE A 72 2.79 -0.98 -10.03
N LEU A 73 2.54 -2.28 -9.79
CA LEU A 73 1.25 -2.91 -10.04
C LEU A 73 0.13 -2.27 -9.19
N LEU A 74 0.38 -2.06 -7.89
CA LEU A 74 -0.53 -1.43 -6.96
C LEU A 74 -0.91 -0.02 -7.42
N LEU A 75 0.06 0.82 -7.78
CA LEU A 75 -0.17 2.19 -8.25
C LEU A 75 -0.94 2.22 -9.58
N ALA A 76 -0.67 1.28 -10.49
CA ALA A 76 -1.43 1.16 -11.73
C ALA A 76 -2.91 0.84 -11.47
N LEU A 77 -3.19 -0.11 -10.57
CA LEU A 77 -4.56 -0.48 -10.20
C LEU A 77 -5.27 0.64 -9.42
N LEU A 78 -4.59 1.32 -8.51
CA LEU A 78 -5.14 2.51 -7.83
C LEU A 78 -5.48 3.63 -8.80
N LYS A 79 -4.61 3.90 -9.79
CA LYS A 79 -4.87 4.89 -10.83
C LYS A 79 -6.09 4.54 -11.66
N SER A 80 -6.30 3.25 -11.93
CA SER A 80 -7.50 2.78 -12.61
C SER A 80 -8.77 3.05 -11.79
N ILE A 81 -8.76 2.72 -10.50
CA ILE A 81 -9.89 3.00 -9.60
C ILE A 81 -10.12 4.50 -9.47
N LEU A 82 -9.07 5.32 -9.41
CA LEU A 82 -9.21 6.78 -9.39
C LEU A 82 -9.89 7.29 -10.67
N SER A 83 -9.56 6.72 -11.84
CA SER A 83 -10.23 7.04 -13.09
C SER A 83 -11.72 6.71 -13.03
N LEU A 84 -12.08 5.57 -12.42
CA LEU A 84 -13.48 5.18 -12.20
C LEU A 84 -14.20 6.15 -11.26
N LEU A 85 -13.56 6.55 -10.16
CA LEU A 85 -14.09 7.50 -9.18
C LEU A 85 -14.31 8.91 -9.73
N ARG A 86 -13.52 9.31 -10.75
CA ARG A 86 -13.64 10.61 -11.42
C ARG A 86 -14.75 10.63 -12.47
N ASN A 87 -15.17 9.48 -12.97
CA ASN A 87 -16.19 9.38 -14.00
C ASN A 87 -17.60 9.64 -13.40
N ASP A 88 -18.31 10.62 -13.96
CA ASP A 88 -19.61 11.05 -13.45
C ASP A 88 -20.69 9.96 -13.55
N THR A 89 -20.54 8.99 -14.46
CA THR A 89 -21.43 7.82 -14.58
C THR A 89 -21.45 6.96 -13.31
N PHE A 90 -20.31 6.78 -12.63
CA PHE A 90 -20.19 5.88 -11.47
C PHE A 90 -20.22 6.62 -10.13
N LYS A 91 -20.04 7.95 -10.17
CA LYS A 91 -19.92 8.81 -8.98
C LYS A 91 -21.09 8.73 -7.99
N PRO A 92 -22.37 8.57 -8.40
CA PRO A 92 -23.50 8.46 -7.47
C PRO A 92 -23.37 7.24 -6.54
N ASP A 93 -22.94 6.10 -7.06
CA ASP A 93 -22.86 4.82 -6.34
C ASP A 93 -21.50 4.55 -5.69
N ALA A 94 -20.52 5.43 -5.91
CA ALA A 94 -19.14 5.20 -5.55
C ALA A 94 -18.77 5.53 -4.08
N GLN A 95 -19.71 5.85 -3.20
CA GLN A 95 -19.36 6.28 -1.83
C GLN A 95 -18.51 5.24 -1.09
N LYS A 96 -18.92 3.97 -1.11
CA LYS A 96 -18.19 2.88 -0.45
C LYS A 96 -16.82 2.65 -1.08
N LEU A 97 -16.73 2.70 -2.41
CA LEU A 97 -15.48 2.61 -3.16
C LEU A 97 -14.53 3.76 -2.82
N GLN A 98 -15.04 4.99 -2.68
CA GLN A 98 -14.25 6.16 -2.26
C GLN A 98 -13.65 5.96 -0.87
N ILE A 99 -14.43 5.43 0.08
CA ILE A 99 -13.97 5.17 1.45
C ILE A 99 -12.85 4.13 1.45
N GLN A 100 -13.07 3.00 0.77
CA GLN A 100 -12.06 1.94 0.65
C GLN A 100 -10.78 2.45 -0.02
N PHE A 101 -10.91 3.28 -1.06
CA PHE A 101 -9.77 3.88 -1.75
C PHE A 101 -8.97 4.78 -0.82
N ILE A 102 -9.64 5.62 -0.03
CA ILE A 102 -8.99 6.51 0.94
C ILE A 102 -8.28 5.69 2.03
N ILE A 103 -8.90 4.64 2.57
CA ILE A 103 -8.27 3.75 3.57
C ILE A 103 -6.99 3.15 3.01
N LEU A 104 -7.05 2.54 1.81
CA LEU A 104 -5.89 1.91 1.19
C LEU A 104 -4.80 2.94 0.86
N LEU A 105 -5.15 4.11 0.33
CA LEU A 105 -4.18 5.15 0.01
C LEU A 105 -3.51 5.70 1.27
N ALA A 106 -4.27 5.98 2.33
CA ALA A 106 -3.74 6.46 3.60
C ALA A 106 -2.87 5.39 4.30
N PHE A 107 -3.26 4.13 4.21
CA PHE A 107 -2.46 2.97 4.66
C PHE A 107 -1.10 2.91 3.96
N ILE A 108 -1.09 2.99 2.62
CA ILE A 108 0.14 2.95 1.83
C ILE A 108 1.05 4.13 2.17
N ILE A 109 0.50 5.35 2.13
CA ILE A 109 1.29 6.57 2.38
C ILE A 109 1.88 6.54 3.78
N SER A 110 1.10 6.20 4.80
CA SER A 110 1.58 6.19 6.19
C SER A 110 2.65 5.13 6.44
N PHE A 111 2.53 3.94 5.86
CA PHE A 111 3.59 2.92 5.93
C PHE A 111 4.90 3.44 5.33
N PHE A 112 4.86 4.03 4.13
CA PHE A 112 6.08 4.58 3.51
C PHE A 112 6.64 5.79 4.25
N VAL A 113 5.79 6.67 4.78
CA VAL A 113 6.24 7.79 5.61
C VAL A 113 6.93 7.28 6.87
N ALA A 114 6.38 6.26 7.54
CA ALA A 114 7.01 5.63 8.69
C ALA A 114 8.36 4.99 8.32
N ARG A 115 8.44 4.28 7.19
CA ARG A 115 9.72 3.73 6.70
C ARG A 115 10.77 4.78 6.42
N ILE A 116 10.40 5.84 5.73
CA ILE A 116 11.31 6.96 5.47
C ILE A 116 11.78 7.56 6.80
N PHE A 117 10.87 7.74 7.76
CA PHE A 117 11.22 8.24 9.09
C PHE A 117 12.22 7.34 9.82
N VAL A 118 12.01 6.03 9.84
CA VAL A 118 12.95 5.06 10.44
C VAL A 118 14.32 5.09 9.75
N ILE A 119 14.35 5.14 8.41
CA ILE A 119 15.61 5.26 7.65
C ILE A 119 16.32 6.56 8.00
N LEU A 120 15.60 7.68 8.07
CA LEU A 120 16.18 8.98 8.43
C LEU A 120 16.75 8.99 9.85
N LEU A 121 16.09 8.34 10.80
CA LEU A 121 16.59 8.21 12.18
C LEU A 121 17.86 7.37 12.29
N ASP A 122 18.13 6.46 11.34
CA ASP A 122 19.38 5.67 11.30
C ASP A 122 20.57 6.49 10.74
N LEU A 123 20.35 7.72 10.24
CA LEU A 123 21.45 8.59 9.81
C LEU A 123 22.16 9.23 11.02
N PRO A 124 23.51 9.29 11.04
CA PRO A 124 24.32 9.76 12.18
C PRO A 124 24.06 11.18 12.68
N SER A 125 23.33 12.01 11.92
CA SER A 125 23.22 13.45 12.12
C SER A 125 21.78 13.97 12.14
N THR A 126 20.79 13.09 12.33
CA THR A 126 19.39 13.50 12.48
C THR A 126 19.03 13.76 13.95
N PRO A 127 18.23 14.80 14.25
CA PRO A 127 17.67 14.99 15.58
C PRO A 127 16.82 13.76 15.94
N THR A 128 17.09 13.15 17.10
CA THR A 128 16.29 12.01 17.58
C THR A 128 14.90 12.49 17.99
N PHE A 129 13.92 12.25 17.12
CA PHE A 129 12.49 12.48 17.42
C PHE A 129 11.92 11.32 18.24
N GLU A 130 12.59 10.99 19.35
CA GLU A 130 12.19 9.88 20.22
C GLU A 130 11.37 10.39 21.40
N LEU A 131 10.17 9.86 21.57
CA LEU A 131 9.38 10.10 22.77
C LEU A 131 9.69 9.02 23.81
N TRP A 132 10.25 9.42 24.94
CA TRP A 132 10.50 8.55 26.08
C TRP A 132 9.57 8.94 27.24
N LEU A 133 8.84 7.96 27.77
CA LEU A 133 7.95 8.14 28.91
C LEU A 133 8.31 7.13 29.99
N LYS A 134 8.81 7.62 31.15
CA LYS A 134 9.19 6.79 32.30
C LYS A 134 10.13 5.60 31.96
N GLY A 135 11.07 5.81 31.04
CA GLY A 135 12.01 4.76 30.60
C GLY A 135 11.50 3.86 29.47
N TYR A 136 10.28 4.09 28.97
CA TYR A 136 9.74 3.38 27.81
C TYR A 136 9.79 4.27 26.57
N ARG A 137 10.33 3.73 25.47
CA ARG A 137 10.26 4.36 24.15
C ARG A 137 8.86 4.18 23.58
N ILE A 138 8.22 5.28 23.22
CA ILE A 138 6.90 5.27 22.57
C ILE A 138 7.10 5.20 21.07
N HIS A 139 6.80 4.04 20.50
CA HIS A 139 6.81 3.79 19.07
C HIS A 139 5.62 4.44 18.36
N HIS A 140 5.75 4.75 17.07
CA HIS A 140 4.64 5.30 16.29
C HIS A 140 3.47 4.32 16.11
N PHE A 141 3.71 3.03 16.38
CA PHE A 141 2.66 2.02 16.58
C PHE A 141 1.54 2.50 17.53
N PHE A 142 1.88 3.16 18.65
CA PHE A 142 0.88 3.63 19.62
C PHE A 142 0.04 4.79 19.07
N TYR A 143 0.66 5.71 18.33
CA TYR A 143 -0.09 6.74 17.60
C TYR A 143 -1.00 6.09 16.54
N GLY A 144 -0.51 5.03 15.90
CA GLY A 144 -1.29 4.21 14.97
C GLY A 144 -2.56 3.65 15.61
N ILE A 145 -2.45 3.04 16.79
CA ILE A 145 -3.61 2.56 17.56
C ILE A 145 -4.61 3.69 17.81
N GLY A 146 -4.12 4.84 18.30
CA GLY A 146 -4.97 5.99 18.57
C GLY A 146 -5.74 6.46 17.33
N LEU A 147 -5.04 6.61 16.20
CA LEU A 147 -5.64 7.01 14.92
C LEU A 147 -6.66 5.99 14.40
N THR A 148 -6.37 4.69 14.50
CA THR A 148 -7.31 3.64 14.09
C THR A 148 -8.57 3.64 14.96
N VAL A 149 -8.44 3.77 16.29
CA VAL A 149 -9.58 3.84 17.20
C VAL A 149 -10.43 5.08 16.93
N VAL A 150 -9.82 6.25 16.81
CA VAL A 150 -10.53 7.51 16.51
C VAL A 150 -11.19 7.44 15.14
N GLY A 151 -10.47 6.98 14.11
CA GLY A 151 -11.01 6.81 12.77
C GLY A 151 -12.21 5.86 12.74
N GLY A 152 -12.11 4.71 13.40
CA GLY A 152 -13.21 3.74 13.53
C GLY A 152 -14.40 4.31 14.29
N TRP A 153 -14.16 4.97 15.42
CA TRP A 153 -15.20 5.61 16.22
C TRP A 153 -15.97 6.66 15.42
N LEU A 154 -15.27 7.57 14.74
CA LEU A 154 -15.89 8.60 13.90
C LEU A 154 -16.70 7.97 12.76
N GLY A 155 -16.22 6.89 12.17
CA GLY A 155 -16.91 6.17 11.09
C GLY A 155 -18.20 5.49 11.55
N HIS A 156 -18.30 5.13 12.83
CA HIS A 156 -19.48 4.49 13.40
C HIS A 156 -20.49 5.49 13.99
N THR A 157 -20.00 6.58 14.57
CA THR A 157 -20.83 7.53 15.34
C THR A 157 -21.32 8.72 14.54
N HIS A 158 -20.68 9.04 13.41
CA HIS A 158 -21.01 10.21 12.60
C HIS A 158 -21.39 9.82 11.18
N SER A 159 -22.37 10.52 10.64
CA SER A 159 -22.76 10.45 9.24
C SER A 159 -22.43 11.78 8.54
N GLY A 160 -21.96 11.69 7.30
CA GLY A 160 -21.64 12.88 6.50
C GLY A 160 -20.43 12.67 5.61
N ARG A 161 -20.52 13.15 4.38
CA ARG A 161 -19.50 12.88 3.35
C ARG A 161 -18.08 13.31 3.75
N SER A 162 -17.94 14.45 4.42
CA SER A 162 -16.63 14.95 4.86
C SER A 162 -16.07 14.12 6.02
N ILE A 163 -16.85 13.92 7.07
CA ILE A 163 -16.42 13.20 8.28
C ILE A 163 -16.12 11.73 7.98
N THR A 164 -16.88 11.08 7.10
CA THR A 164 -16.61 9.71 6.68
C THR A 164 -15.28 9.58 5.93
N ARG A 165 -14.88 10.59 5.14
CA ARG A 165 -13.58 10.60 4.45
C ARG A 165 -12.42 10.83 5.42
N VAL A 166 -12.60 11.71 6.39
CA VAL A 166 -11.61 11.95 7.45
C VAL A 166 -11.44 10.69 8.31
N SER A 167 -12.54 10.07 8.73
CA SER A 167 -12.55 8.77 9.42
C SER A 167 -11.78 7.71 8.64
N ALA A 168 -12.05 7.57 7.34
CA ALA A 168 -11.35 6.64 6.46
C ALA A 168 -9.84 6.90 6.38
N ALA A 169 -9.44 8.17 6.27
CA ALA A 169 -8.03 8.58 6.23
C ALA A 169 -7.34 8.27 7.55
N LEU A 170 -7.93 8.65 8.69
CA LEU A 170 -7.38 8.36 10.03
C LEU A 170 -7.24 6.86 10.26
N TYR A 171 -8.25 6.08 9.89
CA TYR A 171 -8.23 4.63 10.02
C TYR A 171 -7.11 4.01 9.20
N GLY A 172 -7.00 4.38 7.92
CA GLY A 172 -5.95 3.90 7.03
C GLY A 172 -4.55 4.31 7.50
N THR A 173 -4.36 5.57 7.87
CA THR A 173 -3.09 6.09 8.42
C THR A 173 -2.68 5.35 9.68
N GLY A 174 -3.59 5.20 10.63
CA GLY A 174 -3.30 4.48 11.88
C GLY A 174 -2.89 3.04 11.62
N PHE A 175 -3.59 2.38 10.70
CA PHE A 175 -3.31 1.00 10.35
C PHE A 175 -1.95 0.83 9.64
N GLY A 176 -1.55 1.76 8.78
CA GLY A 176 -0.25 1.71 8.13
C GLY A 176 0.91 1.92 9.10
N LEU A 177 0.77 2.83 10.08
CA LEU A 177 1.73 3.00 11.18
C LEU A 177 1.85 1.74 12.05
N ILE A 178 0.73 1.05 12.29
CA ILE A 178 0.71 -0.20 13.04
C ILE A 178 1.49 -1.29 12.30
N VAL A 179 1.17 -1.50 11.02
CA VAL A 179 1.79 -2.57 10.20
C VAL A 179 3.28 -2.33 9.99
N ASP A 180 3.73 -1.08 10.00
CA ASP A 180 5.13 -0.74 9.98
C ASP A 180 5.92 -1.40 11.13
N GLU A 181 5.33 -1.50 12.32
CA GLU A 181 6.01 -2.04 13.49
C GLU A 181 5.79 -3.55 13.68
N PHE A 182 5.08 -4.23 12.77
CA PHE A 182 4.80 -5.67 12.92
C PHE A 182 6.05 -6.54 13.01
N GLY A 183 7.06 -6.25 12.19
CA GLY A 183 8.36 -6.93 12.26
C GLY A 183 9.00 -6.77 13.63
N LEU A 184 9.06 -5.54 14.15
CA LEU A 184 9.58 -5.26 15.49
C LEU A 184 8.80 -6.01 16.58
N LEU A 185 7.47 -5.99 16.52
CA LEU A 185 6.61 -6.64 17.50
C LEU A 185 6.76 -8.17 17.48
N LEU A 186 6.90 -8.78 16.30
CA LEU A 186 7.04 -10.23 16.15
C LEU A 186 8.43 -10.75 16.53
N THR A 187 9.46 -9.93 16.30
CA THR A 187 10.86 -10.28 16.56
C THR A 187 11.36 -9.78 17.91
N PHE A 188 10.51 -9.08 18.67
CA PHE A 188 10.84 -8.46 19.95
C PHE A 188 12.04 -7.51 19.88
N GLY A 189 12.13 -6.70 18.82
CA GLY A 189 13.09 -5.58 18.75
C GLY A 189 13.87 -5.42 17.44
N ASP A 190 13.67 -6.28 16.44
CA ASP A 190 14.28 -6.07 15.13
C ASP A 190 13.44 -5.10 14.26
N TYR A 191 13.84 -3.83 14.26
CA TYR A 191 13.23 -2.76 13.47
C TYR A 191 13.31 -2.98 11.95
N TRP A 192 14.28 -3.77 11.50
CA TRP A 192 14.56 -4.02 10.07
C TRP A 192 14.00 -5.35 9.57
N SER A 193 13.26 -6.03 10.44
CA SER A 193 12.59 -7.29 10.15
C SER A 193 11.77 -7.22 8.86
N ALA A 194 12.09 -8.11 7.91
CA ALA A 194 11.42 -8.20 6.61
C ALA A 194 9.91 -8.47 6.71
N GLN A 195 9.48 -8.99 7.86
CA GLN A 195 8.10 -9.32 8.18
C GLN A 195 7.18 -8.11 8.03
N SER A 196 7.61 -6.88 8.37
CA SER A 196 6.77 -5.70 8.16
C SER A 196 6.43 -5.46 6.68
N TYR A 197 7.37 -5.72 5.76
CA TYR A 197 7.11 -5.62 4.33
C TYR A 197 6.18 -6.73 3.84
N LEU A 198 6.35 -7.95 4.36
CA LEU A 198 5.45 -9.08 4.07
C LEU A 198 4.02 -8.76 4.48
N PHE A 199 3.82 -8.31 5.72
CA PHE A 199 2.49 -7.92 6.21
C PHE A 199 1.93 -6.74 5.43
N PHE A 200 2.76 -5.74 5.10
CA PHE A 200 2.35 -4.66 4.23
C PHE A 200 1.80 -5.18 2.89
N VAL A 201 2.54 -6.04 2.18
CA VAL A 201 2.13 -6.61 0.89
C VAL A 201 0.84 -7.44 1.02
N LEU A 202 0.75 -8.32 2.04
CA LEU A 202 -0.43 -9.16 2.25
C LEU A 202 -1.68 -8.32 2.54
N ILE A 203 -1.56 -7.35 3.43
CA ILE A 203 -2.68 -6.49 3.84
C ILE A 203 -3.09 -5.56 2.70
N SER A 204 -2.14 -4.95 2.00
CA SER A 204 -2.43 -4.09 0.85
C SER A 204 -3.07 -4.87 -0.31
N LEU A 205 -2.65 -6.12 -0.57
CA LEU A 205 -3.32 -7.00 -1.53
C LEU A 205 -4.76 -7.31 -1.11
N LEU A 206 -4.99 -7.61 0.17
CA LEU A 206 -6.34 -7.86 0.69
C LEU A 206 -7.23 -6.62 0.52
N LEU A 207 -6.76 -5.44 0.94
CA LEU A 207 -7.49 -4.18 0.81
C LEU A 207 -7.73 -3.83 -0.67
N LEU A 208 -6.75 -4.05 -1.54
CA LEU A 208 -6.89 -3.84 -2.99
C LEU A 208 -7.90 -4.80 -3.60
N PHE A 209 -7.91 -6.07 -3.21
CA PHE A 209 -8.89 -7.05 -3.67
C PHE A 209 -10.32 -6.63 -3.26
N ILE A 210 -10.51 -6.21 -2.01
CA ILE A 210 -11.79 -5.68 -1.52
C ILE A 210 -12.22 -4.46 -2.35
N LEU A 211 -11.29 -3.54 -2.63
CA LEU A 211 -11.54 -2.35 -3.44
C LEU A 211 -11.94 -2.70 -4.88
N LEU A 212 -11.21 -3.62 -5.53
CA LEU A 212 -11.49 -4.08 -6.90
C LEU A 212 -12.83 -4.82 -6.97
N SER A 213 -13.17 -5.61 -5.94
CA SER A 213 -14.48 -6.27 -5.84
C SER A 213 -15.63 -5.27 -5.77
N GLU A 214 -15.47 -4.18 -5.01
CA GLU A 214 -16.47 -3.12 -4.95
C GLU A 214 -16.57 -2.36 -6.28
N ALA A 215 -15.44 -2.08 -6.94
CA ALA A 215 -15.43 -1.45 -8.25
C ALA A 215 -16.16 -2.30 -9.30
N TYR A 216 -15.95 -3.62 -9.29
CA TYR A 216 -16.65 -4.56 -10.17
C TYR A 216 -18.17 -4.50 -9.98
N LYS A 217 -18.64 -4.47 -8.72
CA LYS A 217 -20.07 -4.35 -8.40
C LYS A 217 -20.67 -3.06 -8.93
N ILE A 218 -19.99 -1.93 -8.75
CA ILE A 218 -20.46 -0.62 -9.24
C ILE A 218 -20.57 -0.63 -10.76
N VAL A 219 -19.54 -1.10 -11.46
CA VAL A 219 -19.55 -1.16 -12.93
C VAL A 219 -20.71 -2.01 -13.43
N ASN A 220 -20.95 -3.17 -12.83
CA ASN A 220 -22.02 -4.07 -13.28
C ASN A 220 -23.42 -3.53 -12.97
N ARG A 221 -23.61 -2.79 -11.87
CA ARG A 221 -24.92 -2.20 -11.55
C ARG A 221 -25.36 -1.12 -12.54
N VAL A 222 -24.40 -0.36 -13.10
CA VAL A 222 -24.67 0.74 -14.03
C VAL A 222 -24.73 0.26 -15.49
N SER A 223 -24.33 -0.98 -15.76
CA SER A 223 -24.30 -1.57 -17.12
C SER A 223 -25.64 -2.22 -17.53
N PHE A 224 -26.68 -2.09 -16.71
CA PHE A 224 -28.07 -2.52 -16.94
C PHE A 224 -29.03 -1.37 -16.68
#